data_AF-A0A962UXU1-F1
#
_entry.id   AF-A0A962UXU1-F1
#
_cell.length_a   1.000
_cell.length_b   1.000
_cell.length_c   1.000
_cell.angle_alpha   90.00
_cell.angle_beta   90.00
_cell.angle_gamma   90.00
#
_symmetry.space_group_name_H-M   'P 1'
#
loop_
_entity.id
_entity.type
_entity.pdbx_description
1 polymer ?
#
loop_
_entity_poly.entity_id
_entity_poly.type
_entity_poly.pdbx_seq_one_letter_code
_entity_poly.pdbx_strand_id
1 'polypeptide(L)'
;MTNHLKLVPQRDLVTLALLVTVLIALANPALGADFNASDETTLNAAITGVNSAGAGTHTINITADINLSDSTTALDNTAATEIIINGNGFTVDGQGINGVRPFEIGVDTTVAINDLTISGGKVKVPPGDYGGGIRNLYGSLRLVNSTVSGNSAGANGGGIHNEGAVTLTHSIIAGQTSGVDCSGIGITSNGYNLDSDGSCGLSGTGDIANGTADLQPLAVNAPGTTATHALGPDSGALDVIPVVNGSC
;
A
#
# COMPACT_ATOMS: atom_id res chain seq x y z
N MET A 1 -5.46 -63.59 47.40
CA MET A 1 -4.75 -62.56 46.62
C MET A 1 -4.76 -63.08 45.18
N THR A 2 -5.46 -62.54 44.18
CA THR A 2 -6.17 -61.28 43.99
C THR A 2 -7.08 -61.49 42.77
N ASN A 3 -8.30 -60.92 42.82
CA ASN A 3 -9.26 -60.59 41.74
C ASN A 3 -9.10 -61.30 40.37
N HIS A 4 -9.97 -62.24 39.99
CA HIS A 4 -11.34 -62.04 39.48
C HIS A 4 -11.51 -61.02 38.35
N LEU A 5 -12.10 -61.55 37.26
CA LEU A 5 -13.07 -60.91 36.37
C LEU A 5 -12.52 -59.86 35.39
N LYS A 6 -12.90 -59.83 34.12
CA LYS A 6 -13.96 -60.56 33.40
C LYS A 6 -13.71 -60.37 31.90
N LEU A 7 -14.18 -61.34 31.12
CA LEU A 7 -14.24 -61.33 29.66
C LEU A 7 -14.74 -59.98 29.12
N VAL A 8 -14.15 -59.54 28.01
CA VAL A 8 -14.78 -58.56 27.10
C VAL A 8 -15.48 -59.34 26.00
N PRO A 9 -16.82 -59.26 25.89
CA PRO A 9 -17.50 -59.57 24.64
C PRO A 9 -18.20 -58.32 24.06
N GLN A 10 -17.92 -58.13 22.77
CA GLN A 10 -18.79 -57.70 21.66
C GLN A 10 -19.62 -56.40 21.72
N ARG A 11 -19.38 -55.59 20.67
CA ARG A 11 -20.36 -54.97 19.75
C ARG A 11 -21.30 -53.87 20.29
N ASP A 12 -21.18 -52.64 19.79
CA ASP A 12 -21.99 -52.11 18.66
C ASP A 12 -21.96 -50.56 18.57
N LEU A 13 -21.75 -50.09 17.33
CA LEU A 13 -22.43 -48.97 16.62
C LEU A 13 -22.36 -47.48 17.08
N VAL A 14 -22.03 -46.65 16.07
CA VAL A 14 -22.38 -45.21 15.85
C VAL A 14 -21.53 -44.17 16.59
N THR A 15 -20.77 -43.33 15.87
CA THR A 15 -21.21 -41.98 15.43
C THR A 15 -20.12 -41.34 14.54
N LEU A 16 -20.57 -40.81 13.41
CA LEU A 16 -19.85 -39.96 12.48
C LEU A 16 -19.35 -38.69 13.19
N ALA A 17 -18.06 -38.59 13.49
CA ALA A 17 -17.45 -37.33 13.90
C ALA A 17 -16.81 -36.68 12.67
N LEU A 18 -17.55 -35.72 12.11
CA LEU A 18 -17.10 -34.74 11.14
C LEU A 18 -15.75 -34.17 11.61
N LEU A 19 -14.66 -34.52 10.92
CA LEU A 19 -13.34 -33.99 11.20
C LEU A 19 -13.29 -32.54 10.67
N VAL A 20 -13.98 -31.63 11.37
CA VAL A 20 -13.64 -30.21 11.29
C VAL A 20 -12.33 -30.09 12.05
N THR A 21 -11.21 -30.26 11.35
CA THR A 21 -9.95 -29.72 11.83
C THR A 21 -10.11 -28.20 11.79
N VAL A 22 -10.67 -27.64 12.86
CA VAL A 22 -10.33 -26.29 13.26
C VAL A 22 -8.86 -26.38 13.63
N LEU A 23 -8.00 -26.08 12.65
CA LEU A 23 -6.65 -25.66 12.96
C LEU A 23 -6.82 -24.30 13.65
N ILE A 24 -7.01 -24.32 14.97
CA ILE A 24 -6.59 -23.19 15.79
C ILE A 24 -5.08 -23.16 15.55
N ALA A 25 -4.67 -22.38 14.56
CA ALA A 25 -3.32 -21.87 14.56
C ALA A 25 -3.16 -21.25 15.95
N LEU A 26 -2.25 -21.80 16.73
CA LEU A 26 -1.60 -21.01 17.76
C LEU A 26 -1.00 -19.84 16.97
N ALA A 27 -1.75 -18.74 16.87
CA ALA A 27 -1.27 -17.51 16.30
C ALA A 27 -0.10 -17.13 17.19
N ASN A 28 1.10 -17.47 16.73
CA ASN A 28 2.31 -16.93 17.28
C ASN A 28 2.17 -15.42 17.07
N PRO A 29 2.02 -14.59 18.11
CA PRO A 29 1.79 -13.15 17.95
C PRO A 29 3.00 -12.40 17.37
N ALA A 30 3.96 -13.15 16.81
CA ALA A 30 5.23 -12.70 16.28
C ALA A 30 5.46 -13.11 14.82
N LEU A 31 4.56 -13.90 14.19
CA LEU A 31 4.63 -14.16 12.76
C LEU A 31 3.55 -13.33 12.07
N GLY A 32 3.98 -12.33 11.31
CA GLY A 32 3.14 -11.62 10.37
C GLY A 32 2.39 -12.56 9.45
N ALA A 33 1.19 -12.14 9.06
CA ALA A 33 0.51 -12.77 7.93
C ALA A 33 1.03 -12.10 6.65
N ASP A 34 1.61 -12.90 5.76
CA ASP A 34 2.01 -12.46 4.42
C ASP A 34 0.88 -12.80 3.45
N PHE A 35 0.32 -11.78 2.82
CA PHE A 35 -0.71 -11.89 1.80
C PHE A 35 -0.13 -11.51 0.44
N ASN A 36 -0.59 -12.18 -0.62
CA ASN A 36 -0.21 -11.83 -1.99
C ASN A 36 -1.43 -11.29 -2.73
N ALA A 37 -1.22 -10.25 -3.54
CA ALA A 37 -2.24 -9.66 -4.39
C ALA A 37 -1.74 -9.59 -5.84
N SER A 38 -2.54 -10.10 -6.76
CA SER A 38 -2.27 -10.08 -8.21
C SER A 38 -3.40 -9.43 -9.01
N ASP A 39 -4.49 -9.06 -8.35
CA ASP A 39 -5.67 -8.41 -8.91
C ASP A 39 -6.45 -7.70 -7.80
N GLU A 40 -7.50 -6.96 -8.18
CA GLU A 40 -8.33 -6.20 -7.24
C GLU A 40 -8.99 -7.08 -6.17
N THR A 41 -9.42 -8.29 -6.54
CA THR A 41 -10.11 -9.20 -5.62
C THR A 41 -9.15 -9.69 -4.52
N THR A 42 -7.95 -10.08 -4.92
CA THR A 42 -6.90 -10.55 -4.01
C THR A 42 -6.31 -9.42 -3.19
N LEU A 43 -6.21 -8.20 -3.73
CA LEU A 43 -5.81 -7.01 -2.95
C LEU A 43 -6.83 -6.70 -1.85
N ASN A 44 -8.12 -6.65 -2.16
CA ASN A 44 -9.16 -6.42 -1.17
C ASN A 44 -9.23 -7.54 -0.11
N ALA A 45 -9.00 -8.80 -0.52
CA ALA A 45 -8.89 -9.91 0.42
C ALA A 45 -7.65 -9.79 1.33
N ALA A 46 -6.51 -9.35 0.79
CA ALA A 46 -5.29 -9.10 1.56
C ALA A 46 -5.49 -7.98 2.58
N ILE A 47 -6.10 -6.86 2.18
CA ILE A 47 -6.44 -5.75 3.09
C ILE A 47 -7.39 -6.22 4.20
N THR A 48 -8.42 -6.99 3.85
CA THR A 48 -9.34 -7.59 4.84
C THR A 48 -8.58 -8.51 5.82
N GLY A 49 -7.63 -9.29 5.30
CA GLY A 49 -6.79 -10.18 6.08
C GLY A 49 -5.90 -9.45 7.07
N VAL A 50 -5.21 -8.38 6.66
CA VAL A 50 -4.38 -7.58 7.57
C VAL A 50 -5.22 -6.82 8.59
N ASN A 51 -6.39 -6.30 8.21
CA ASN A 51 -7.30 -5.60 9.14
C ASN A 51 -7.85 -6.52 10.23
N SER A 52 -8.02 -7.81 9.91
CA SER A 52 -8.50 -8.82 10.85
C SER A 52 -7.37 -9.49 11.63
N ALA A 53 -6.12 -9.18 11.30
CA ALA A 53 -4.97 -9.77 11.97
C ALA A 53 -4.74 -9.15 13.36
N GLY A 54 -4.03 -9.86 14.23
CA GLY A 54 -3.69 -9.36 15.56
C GLY A 54 -2.54 -8.35 15.54
N ALA A 55 -1.82 -8.26 16.65
CA ALA A 55 -0.58 -7.50 16.69
C ALA A 55 0.53 -8.18 15.87
N GLY A 56 1.51 -7.36 15.45
CA GLY A 56 2.66 -7.79 14.67
C GLY A 56 2.87 -6.95 13.41
N THR A 57 3.89 -7.30 12.63
CA THR A 57 4.11 -6.74 11.30
C THR A 57 3.38 -7.61 10.28
N HIS A 58 2.60 -7.03 9.39
CA HIS A 58 1.86 -7.77 8.36
C HIS A 58 2.25 -7.29 6.98
N THR A 59 2.35 -8.21 6.01
CA THR A 59 2.84 -7.86 4.67
C THR A 59 1.78 -8.15 3.61
N ILE A 60 1.60 -7.22 2.67
CA ILE A 60 0.89 -7.44 1.41
C ILE A 60 1.94 -7.32 0.29
N ASN A 61 2.20 -8.40 -0.43
CA ASN A 61 3.07 -8.40 -1.60
C ASN A 61 2.22 -8.24 -2.86
N ILE A 62 2.46 -7.18 -3.62
CA ILE A 62 1.91 -7.00 -4.94
C ILE A 62 2.73 -7.83 -5.92
N THR A 63 2.05 -8.62 -6.75
CA THR A 63 2.67 -9.64 -7.62
C THR A 63 2.31 -9.49 -9.09
N ALA A 64 1.47 -8.52 -9.42
CA ALA A 64 1.12 -8.10 -10.76
C ALA A 64 0.56 -6.67 -10.71
N ASP A 65 0.44 -6.01 -11.85
CA ASP A 65 -0.30 -4.74 -11.95
C ASP A 65 -1.78 -4.95 -11.62
N ILE A 66 -2.35 -4.08 -10.79
CA ILE A 66 -3.71 -4.18 -10.27
C ILE A 66 -4.53 -2.99 -10.74
N ASN A 67 -5.54 -3.28 -11.54
CA ASN A 67 -6.53 -2.30 -11.98
C ASN A 67 -7.74 -2.34 -11.04
N LEU A 68 -8.08 -1.22 -10.42
CA LEU A 68 -9.19 -1.09 -9.50
C LEU A 68 -10.45 -0.63 -10.23
N SER A 69 -11.56 -1.32 -9.97
CA SER A 69 -12.90 -0.93 -10.41
C SER A 69 -13.67 -0.19 -9.31
N ASP A 70 -13.27 -0.36 -8.05
CA ASP A 70 -13.76 0.39 -6.88
C ASP A 70 -12.60 0.76 -5.94
N SER A 71 -12.84 1.66 -4.99
CA SER A 71 -11.87 1.98 -3.93
C SER A 71 -11.53 0.73 -3.12
N THR A 72 -10.27 0.61 -2.68
CA THR A 72 -9.94 -0.41 -1.69
C THR A 72 -10.61 -0.08 -0.35
N THR A 73 -10.78 -1.09 0.50
CA THR A 73 -11.07 -0.84 1.91
C THR A 73 -9.88 -0.13 2.57
N ALA A 74 -10.16 0.68 3.60
CA ALA A 74 -9.10 1.34 4.36
C ALA A 74 -8.24 0.31 5.09
N LEU A 75 -6.94 0.59 5.19
CA LEU A 75 -6.03 -0.14 6.07
C LEU A 75 -6.28 0.34 7.50
N ASP A 76 -6.81 -0.53 8.34
CA ASP A 76 -7.29 -0.19 9.68
C ASP A 76 -6.99 -1.34 10.64
N ASN A 77 -5.72 -1.46 11.02
CA ASN A 77 -5.28 -2.36 12.07
C ASN A 77 -4.42 -1.60 13.08
N THR A 78 -5.08 -1.09 14.12
CA THR A 78 -4.43 -0.36 15.22
C THR A 78 -3.63 -1.27 16.17
N ALA A 79 -3.81 -2.59 16.10
CA ALA A 79 -3.02 -3.55 16.86
C ALA A 79 -1.69 -3.89 16.17
N ALA A 80 -1.63 -3.75 14.83
CA ALA A 80 -0.43 -3.98 14.06
C ALA A 80 0.69 -3.03 14.47
N THR A 81 1.91 -3.54 14.50
CA THR A 81 3.11 -2.72 14.64
C THR A 81 3.38 -1.94 13.36
N GLU A 82 3.20 -2.59 12.20
CA GLU A 82 3.32 -1.98 10.88
C GLU A 82 2.61 -2.88 9.85
N ILE A 83 1.87 -2.29 8.91
CA ILE A 83 1.43 -2.97 7.69
C ILE A 83 2.38 -2.56 6.57
N ILE A 84 3.00 -3.54 5.92
CA ILE A 84 3.94 -3.32 4.82
C ILE A 84 3.25 -3.72 3.51
N ILE A 85 3.17 -2.78 2.58
CA ILE A 85 2.81 -3.06 1.19
C ILE A 85 4.10 -3.07 0.38
N ASN A 86 4.51 -4.26 -0.05
CA ASN A 86 5.64 -4.44 -0.96
C ASN A 86 5.12 -4.39 -2.39
N GLY A 87 5.31 -3.26 -3.05
CA GLY A 87 4.87 -3.02 -4.41
C GLY A 87 5.65 -3.83 -5.44
N ASN A 88 6.90 -4.22 -5.16
CA ASN A 88 7.76 -4.99 -6.06
C ASN A 88 7.89 -4.38 -7.48
N GLY A 89 7.76 -3.06 -7.58
CA GLY A 89 7.77 -2.29 -8.81
C GLY A 89 6.43 -2.24 -9.56
N PHE A 90 5.39 -2.94 -9.07
CA PHE A 90 4.06 -3.00 -9.70
C PHE A 90 3.24 -1.72 -9.51
N THR A 91 2.17 -1.63 -10.28
CA THR A 91 1.19 -0.54 -10.23
C THR A 91 -0.10 -0.99 -9.56
N VAL A 92 -0.66 -0.10 -8.73
CA VAL A 92 -2.08 -0.12 -8.36
C VAL A 92 -2.75 1.11 -8.99
N ASP A 93 -3.61 0.87 -9.96
CA ASP A 93 -4.23 1.89 -10.81
C ASP A 93 -5.73 2.02 -10.56
N GLY A 94 -6.20 3.21 -10.19
CA GLY A 94 -7.61 3.59 -10.10
C GLY A 94 -8.30 3.78 -11.47
N GLN A 95 -7.55 3.67 -12.57
CA GLN A 95 -8.03 3.73 -13.95
C GLN A 95 -8.74 5.05 -14.33
N GLY A 96 -8.62 6.10 -13.51
CA GLY A 96 -9.33 7.37 -13.67
C GLY A 96 -10.84 7.26 -13.42
N ILE A 97 -11.30 6.18 -12.78
CA ILE A 97 -12.72 5.96 -12.48
C ILE A 97 -13.14 6.86 -11.32
N ASN A 98 -14.25 7.60 -11.49
CA ASN A 98 -14.73 8.51 -10.46
C ASN A 98 -15.17 7.74 -9.20
N GLY A 99 -14.68 8.18 -8.04
CA GLY A 99 -14.95 7.55 -6.74
C GLY A 99 -13.97 6.44 -6.36
N VAL A 100 -12.91 6.21 -7.15
CA VAL A 100 -11.91 5.16 -6.88
C VAL A 100 -10.67 5.78 -6.27
N ARG A 101 -10.36 5.41 -5.03
CA ARG A 101 -9.11 5.73 -4.34
C ARG A 101 -8.30 4.43 -4.15
N PRO A 102 -7.06 4.39 -4.65
CA PRO A 102 -6.18 3.24 -4.45
C PRO A 102 -5.91 2.88 -2.99
N PHE A 103 -5.67 3.86 -2.12
CA PHE A 103 -5.39 3.59 -0.71
C PHE A 103 -5.96 4.63 0.24
N GLU A 104 -6.50 4.15 1.37
CA GLU A 104 -6.80 4.95 2.54
C GLU A 104 -6.12 4.34 3.77
N ILE A 105 -5.44 5.17 4.55
CA ILE A 105 -4.81 4.78 5.82
C ILE A 105 -5.73 5.24 6.94
N GLY A 106 -6.19 4.29 7.74
CA GLY A 106 -7.07 4.52 8.88
C GLY A 106 -6.36 5.16 10.08
N VAL A 107 -7.18 5.59 11.03
CA VAL A 107 -6.74 6.25 12.28
C VAL A 107 -5.83 5.30 13.05
N ASP A 108 -4.75 5.83 13.63
CA ASP A 108 -3.79 5.09 14.47
C ASP A 108 -3.21 3.83 13.80
N THR A 109 -3.27 3.74 12.46
CA THR A 109 -2.70 2.64 11.68
C THR A 109 -1.36 3.07 11.10
N THR A 110 -0.34 2.20 11.25
CA THR A 110 1.01 2.44 10.70
C THR A 110 1.21 1.62 9.44
N VAL A 111 1.48 2.29 8.32
CA VAL A 111 1.62 1.68 6.99
C VAL A 111 2.91 2.13 6.32
N ALA A 112 3.62 1.18 5.72
CA ALA A 112 4.71 1.43 4.80
C ALA A 112 4.37 0.91 3.41
N ILE A 113 4.56 1.76 2.39
CA ILE A 113 4.44 1.39 0.98
C ILE A 113 5.83 1.52 0.35
N ASN A 114 6.33 0.41 -0.19
CA ASN A 114 7.65 0.35 -0.80
C ASN A 114 7.54 -0.04 -2.27
N ASP A 115 8.33 0.59 -3.14
CA ASP A 115 8.49 0.21 -4.55
C ASP A 115 7.15 0.04 -5.29
N LEU A 116 6.21 0.97 -5.12
CA LEU A 116 4.88 0.91 -5.74
C LEU A 116 4.61 2.15 -6.60
N THR A 117 3.97 1.94 -7.75
CA THR A 117 3.33 3.02 -8.51
C THR A 117 1.85 3.08 -8.15
N ILE A 118 1.37 4.25 -7.74
CA ILE A 118 -0.03 4.51 -7.37
C ILE A 118 -0.59 5.53 -8.35
N SER A 119 -1.49 5.10 -9.21
CA SER A 119 -1.99 5.92 -10.32
C SER A 119 -3.50 5.92 -10.46
N GLY A 120 -3.99 6.86 -11.27
CA GLY A 120 -5.36 6.89 -11.77
C GLY A 120 -6.44 6.97 -10.70
N GLY A 121 -6.10 7.17 -9.43
CA GLY A 121 -7.04 7.39 -8.36
C GLY A 121 -7.79 8.69 -8.61
N LYS A 122 -9.12 8.65 -8.57
CA LYS A 122 -9.97 9.79 -8.86
C LYS A 122 -11.14 9.85 -7.93
N VAL A 123 -11.07 10.72 -6.94
CA VAL A 123 -12.21 11.00 -6.05
C VAL A 123 -13.00 12.19 -6.57
N LYS A 124 -14.32 12.01 -6.71
CA LYS A 124 -15.21 13.07 -7.18
C LYS A 124 -15.42 14.05 -6.04
N VAL A 125 -15.37 15.34 -6.33
CA VAL A 125 -15.69 16.39 -5.35
C VAL A 125 -17.22 16.50 -5.20
N PRO A 126 -17.78 16.12 -4.04
CA PRO A 126 -18.57 17.01 -3.18
C PRO A 126 -17.72 17.44 -1.96
N PRO A 127 -18.17 18.34 -1.07
CA PRO A 127 -17.37 18.69 0.11
C PRO A 127 -17.09 17.44 0.95
N GLY A 128 -15.81 17.04 1.07
CA GLY A 128 -15.36 15.92 1.91
C GLY A 128 -14.29 15.00 1.28
N ASP A 129 -14.23 14.93 -0.05
CA ASP A 129 -13.33 13.98 -0.72
C ASP A 129 -11.97 14.60 -1.06
N TYR A 130 -10.93 14.05 -0.41
CA TYR A 130 -9.54 14.48 -0.51
C TYR A 130 -8.63 13.29 -0.83
N GLY A 131 -7.50 13.51 -1.50
CA GLY A 131 -6.53 12.44 -1.80
C GLY A 131 -7.02 11.55 -2.92
N GLY A 132 -6.63 11.85 -4.16
CA GLY A 132 -7.00 11.04 -5.33
C GLY A 132 -6.33 9.67 -5.30
N GLY A 133 -5.02 9.65 -5.07
CA GLY A 133 -4.24 8.42 -4.92
C GLY A 133 -4.31 7.86 -3.50
N ILE A 134 -3.90 8.68 -2.53
CA ILE A 134 -3.83 8.28 -1.13
C ILE A 134 -4.50 9.31 -0.22
N ARG A 135 -5.29 8.82 0.73
CA ARG A 135 -5.75 9.59 1.90
C ARG A 135 -5.17 8.98 3.16
N ASN A 136 -4.46 9.78 3.96
CA ASN A 136 -4.01 9.38 5.29
C ASN A 136 -4.87 10.04 6.36
N LEU A 137 -5.79 9.29 6.95
CA LEU A 137 -6.76 9.77 7.92
C LEU A 137 -6.26 9.53 9.35
N TYR A 138 -5.45 10.45 9.87
CA TYR A 138 -4.85 10.37 11.21
C TYR A 138 -4.02 9.08 11.45
N GLY A 139 -3.53 8.45 10.38
CA GLY A 139 -2.58 7.34 10.44
C GLY A 139 -1.12 7.81 10.28
N SER A 140 -0.21 6.84 10.26
CA SER A 140 1.22 7.03 9.97
C SER A 140 1.58 6.31 8.68
N LEU A 141 1.96 7.07 7.66
CA LEU A 141 2.26 6.54 6.33
C LEU A 141 3.72 6.82 5.96
N ARG A 142 4.44 5.79 5.52
CA ARG A 142 5.78 5.90 4.94
C ARG A 142 5.75 5.46 3.48
N LEU A 143 6.16 6.34 2.55
CA LEU A 143 6.44 5.97 1.16
C LEU A 143 7.95 5.88 0.95
N VAL A 144 8.39 4.77 0.36
CA VAL A 144 9.78 4.54 -0.02
C VAL A 144 9.82 4.09 -1.47
N ASN A 145 10.71 4.71 -2.27
CA ASN A 145 10.94 4.34 -3.67
C ASN A 145 9.64 4.24 -4.50
N SER A 146 8.65 5.05 -4.17
CA SER A 146 7.30 4.93 -4.74
C SER A 146 6.98 6.12 -5.63
N THR A 147 6.10 5.92 -6.60
CA THR A 147 5.61 6.97 -7.50
C THR A 147 4.11 7.15 -7.30
N VAL A 148 3.67 8.39 -7.04
CA VAL A 148 2.24 8.76 -6.95
C VAL A 148 1.94 9.76 -8.04
N SER A 149 1.21 9.35 -9.07
CA SER A 149 1.04 10.16 -10.29
C SER A 149 -0.24 9.86 -11.03
N GLY A 150 -0.70 10.79 -11.88
CA GLY A 150 -1.93 10.60 -12.65
C GLY A 150 -3.20 10.52 -11.79
N ASN A 151 -3.13 10.90 -10.51
CA ASN A 151 -4.27 10.89 -9.61
C ASN A 151 -5.01 12.24 -9.69
N SER A 152 -6.24 12.27 -9.17
CA SER A 152 -7.15 13.40 -9.26
C SER A 152 -7.99 13.51 -7.99
N ALA A 153 -7.89 14.66 -7.35
CA ALA A 153 -8.88 15.13 -6.39
C ALA A 153 -9.29 16.55 -6.79
N GLY A 154 -10.26 17.12 -6.08
CA GLY A 154 -10.61 18.53 -6.22
C GLY A 154 -9.47 19.46 -5.76
N ALA A 155 -9.81 20.47 -4.96
CA ALA A 155 -8.84 21.46 -4.51
C ALA A 155 -7.73 20.91 -3.58
N ASN A 156 -7.92 19.74 -2.97
CA ASN A 156 -7.05 19.24 -1.91
C ASN A 156 -6.45 17.86 -2.28
N GLY A 157 -5.19 17.86 -2.74
CA GLY A 157 -4.33 16.67 -2.86
C GLY A 157 -4.76 15.70 -3.95
N GLY A 158 -4.37 15.97 -5.19
CA GLY A 158 -4.49 15.03 -6.29
C GLY A 158 -3.77 13.73 -5.99
N GLY A 159 -2.52 13.81 -5.53
CA GLY A 159 -1.72 12.67 -5.12
C GLY A 159 -2.06 12.22 -3.70
N ILE A 160 -1.59 12.98 -2.72
CA ILE A 160 -1.71 12.65 -1.29
C ILE A 160 -2.51 13.73 -0.55
N HIS A 161 -3.48 13.31 0.25
CA HIS A 161 -4.05 14.13 1.31
C HIS A 161 -3.68 13.57 2.68
N ASN A 162 -3.08 14.40 3.53
CA ASN A 162 -2.60 13.99 4.84
C ASN A 162 -3.29 14.75 5.99
N GLU A 163 -3.93 13.99 6.88
CA GLU A 163 -4.43 14.45 8.19
C GLU A 163 -3.66 13.82 9.36
N GLY A 164 -2.70 12.92 9.08
CA GLY A 164 -1.83 12.27 10.06
C GLY A 164 -0.36 12.64 9.85
N ALA A 165 0.52 11.63 9.89
CA ALA A 165 1.94 11.78 9.58
C ALA A 165 2.29 11.08 8.26
N VAL A 166 3.04 11.75 7.40
CA VAL A 166 3.62 11.16 6.18
C VAL A 166 5.12 11.31 6.20
N THR A 167 5.85 10.23 5.90
CA THR A 167 7.29 10.26 5.64
C THR A 167 7.57 9.84 4.21
N LEU A 168 8.30 10.67 3.46
CA LEU A 168 8.71 10.39 2.08
C LEU A 168 10.22 10.11 2.02
N THR A 169 10.60 9.05 1.31
CA THR A 169 12.02 8.72 1.03
C THR A 169 12.15 8.25 -0.42
N HIS A 170 13.07 8.82 -1.21
CA HIS A 170 13.33 8.40 -2.59
C HIS A 170 12.07 8.30 -3.48
N SER A 171 11.05 9.11 -3.23
CA SER A 171 9.73 8.97 -3.84
C SER A 171 9.40 10.15 -4.76
N ILE A 172 8.58 9.89 -5.77
CA ILE A 172 8.13 10.90 -6.74
C ILE A 172 6.63 11.10 -6.54
N ILE A 173 6.23 12.32 -6.17
CA ILE A 173 4.83 12.73 -6.13
C ILE A 173 4.68 13.79 -7.21
N ALA A 174 4.12 13.42 -8.37
CA ALA A 174 4.11 14.31 -9.52
C ALA A 174 3.03 13.98 -10.54
N GLY A 175 2.67 14.96 -11.37
CA GLY A 175 1.84 14.71 -12.56
C GLY A 175 0.41 14.31 -12.23
N GLN A 176 -0.18 14.90 -11.19
CA GLN A 176 -1.61 14.74 -10.91
C GLN A 176 -2.44 15.40 -12.02
N THR A 177 -3.57 14.80 -12.38
CA THR A 177 -4.46 15.34 -13.42
C THR A 177 -5.35 16.47 -12.90
N SER A 178 -5.55 16.54 -11.58
CA SER A 178 -6.22 17.64 -10.87
C SER A 178 -5.83 17.63 -9.40
N GLY A 179 -5.76 18.82 -8.79
CA GLY A 179 -5.29 19.01 -7.42
C GLY A 179 -3.78 19.08 -7.33
N VAL A 180 -3.28 19.49 -6.16
CA VAL A 180 -1.84 19.58 -5.87
C VAL A 180 -1.24 18.20 -5.56
N ASP A 181 0.08 18.04 -5.69
CA ASP A 181 0.78 16.78 -5.38
C ASP A 181 0.51 16.29 -3.95
N CYS A 182 0.62 17.20 -2.98
CA CYS A 182 0.36 16.95 -1.58
C CYS A 182 -0.54 18.05 -0.99
N SER A 183 -1.41 17.66 -0.06
CA SER A 183 -2.18 18.62 0.74
C SER A 183 -2.34 18.15 2.17
N GLY A 184 -2.68 19.08 3.06
CA GLY A 184 -2.73 18.84 4.50
C GLY A 184 -1.47 19.31 5.21
N ILE A 185 -1.24 18.85 6.43
CA ILE A 185 -0.08 19.21 7.26
C ILE A 185 0.79 17.98 7.54
N GLY A 186 2.09 18.13 7.79
CA GLY A 186 2.88 17.06 8.43
C GLY A 186 3.57 16.05 7.50
N ILE A 187 4.10 16.50 6.35
CA ILE A 187 5.03 15.68 5.55
C ILE A 187 6.45 15.88 6.08
N THR A 188 7.11 14.77 6.41
CA THR A 188 8.54 14.70 6.72
C THR A 188 9.27 14.12 5.53
N SER A 189 10.32 14.79 5.06
CA SER A 189 11.16 14.26 3.99
C SER A 189 12.48 13.72 4.54
N ASN A 190 12.79 12.45 4.22
CA ASN A 190 14.08 11.83 4.50
C ASN A 190 15.09 12.02 3.36
N GLY A 191 14.73 12.74 2.30
CA GLY A 191 15.61 13.07 1.19
C GLY A 191 15.32 12.32 -0.11
N TYR A 192 15.90 12.88 -1.19
CA TYR A 192 15.85 12.40 -2.56
C TYR A 192 14.43 12.19 -3.11
N ASN A 193 13.47 12.96 -2.60
CA ASN A 193 12.11 12.99 -3.11
C ASN A 193 11.97 14.04 -4.21
N LEU A 194 11.04 13.83 -5.13
CA LEU A 194 10.62 14.84 -6.10
C LEU A 194 9.14 15.14 -5.89
N ASP A 195 8.83 16.43 -5.86
CA ASP A 195 7.47 17.00 -5.85
C ASP A 195 7.38 17.99 -7.00
N SER A 196 6.38 17.86 -7.88
CA SER A 196 6.34 18.63 -9.13
C SER A 196 5.74 20.03 -9.01
N ASP A 197 5.04 20.34 -7.93
CA ASP A 197 4.42 21.65 -7.71
C ASP A 197 4.83 22.34 -6.39
N GLY A 198 5.65 21.67 -5.57
CA GLY A 198 6.20 22.21 -4.32
C GLY A 198 5.25 22.12 -3.13
N SER A 199 4.08 21.51 -3.29
CA SER A 199 3.05 21.41 -2.26
C SER A 199 3.37 20.42 -1.13
N CYS A 200 4.31 19.50 -1.33
CA CYS A 200 4.73 18.52 -0.33
C CYS A 200 5.70 19.10 0.72
N GLY A 201 6.23 20.31 0.53
CA GLY A 201 7.11 20.96 1.51
C GLY A 201 8.45 20.23 1.70
N LEU A 202 8.96 19.60 0.64
CA LEU A 202 10.21 18.84 0.66
C LEU A 202 11.39 19.71 1.12
N SER A 203 12.19 19.17 2.04
CA SER A 203 13.30 19.88 2.71
C SER A 203 14.48 18.97 3.11
N GLY A 204 14.42 17.69 2.73
CA GLY A 204 15.45 16.69 2.94
C GLY A 204 16.62 16.84 1.97
N THR A 205 17.70 16.09 2.23
CA THR A 205 18.89 16.08 1.38
C THR A 205 18.56 15.52 0.00
N GLY A 206 18.99 16.20 -1.06
CA GLY A 206 18.77 15.74 -2.44
C GLY A 206 17.33 15.84 -2.93
N ASP A 207 16.43 16.42 -2.14
CA ASP A 207 15.06 16.68 -2.58
C ASP A 207 15.01 17.67 -3.74
N ILE A 208 14.01 17.48 -4.59
CA ILE A 208 13.68 18.35 -5.71
C ILE A 208 12.25 18.84 -5.49
N ALA A 209 12.12 19.93 -4.73
CA ALA A 209 10.84 20.61 -4.54
C ALA A 209 10.48 21.44 -5.78
N ASN A 210 9.24 21.33 -6.26
CA ASN A 210 8.75 21.99 -7.47
C ASN A 210 9.62 21.64 -8.71
N GLY A 211 9.95 20.35 -8.84
CA GLY A 211 10.84 19.78 -9.84
C GLY A 211 10.14 19.31 -11.11
N THR A 212 10.91 19.16 -12.18
CA THR A 212 10.42 18.54 -13.41
C THR A 212 10.50 17.01 -13.28
N ALA A 213 9.37 16.34 -13.08
CA ALA A 213 9.34 14.89 -13.00
C ALA A 213 9.52 14.20 -14.36
N ASP A 214 9.04 14.83 -15.45
CA ASP A 214 9.02 14.27 -16.82
C ASP A 214 8.56 12.81 -16.88
N LEU A 215 7.47 12.50 -16.16
CA LEU A 215 6.89 11.17 -16.13
C LEU A 215 6.27 10.84 -17.50
N GLN A 216 6.74 9.76 -18.11
CA GLN A 216 6.13 9.21 -19.31
C GLN A 216 4.76 8.58 -18.99
N PRO A 217 3.88 8.43 -19.99
CA PRO A 217 2.60 7.76 -19.79
C PRO A 217 2.76 6.37 -19.16
N LEU A 218 1.78 5.95 -18.34
CA LEU A 218 1.77 4.62 -17.73
C LEU A 218 1.82 3.55 -18.83
N ALA A 219 2.91 2.79 -18.88
CA ALA A 219 3.15 1.79 -19.91
C ALA A 219 4.15 0.75 -19.42
N VAL A 220 4.14 -0.44 -20.04
CA VAL A 220 5.18 -1.46 -19.80
C VAL A 220 6.51 -0.95 -20.35
N ASN A 221 7.48 -0.75 -19.47
CA ASN A 221 8.79 -0.19 -19.81
C ASN A 221 9.87 -1.28 -19.86
N ALA A 222 10.51 -1.47 -21.01
CA ALA A 222 11.59 -2.45 -21.17
C ALA A 222 12.81 -2.09 -20.30
N PRO A 223 13.54 -3.07 -19.72
CA PRO A 223 13.37 -4.53 -19.88
C PRO A 223 12.27 -5.13 -18.98
N GLY A 224 11.57 -4.33 -18.20
CA GLY A 224 10.51 -4.77 -17.29
C GLY A 224 9.24 -5.25 -18.00
N THR A 225 8.44 -6.00 -17.26
CA THR A 225 7.11 -6.49 -17.69
C THR A 225 5.97 -5.71 -17.05
N THR A 226 6.30 -4.69 -16.26
CA THR A 226 5.40 -3.99 -15.35
C THR A 226 5.09 -2.61 -15.91
N ALA A 227 3.82 -2.23 -15.90
CA ALA A 227 3.44 -0.88 -16.29
C ALA A 227 3.90 0.11 -15.21
N THR A 228 4.70 1.11 -15.57
CA THR A 228 5.14 2.17 -14.65
C THR A 228 5.19 3.51 -15.38
N HIS A 229 5.27 4.61 -14.62
CA HIS A 229 5.61 5.91 -15.17
C HIS A 229 7.13 6.04 -15.28
N ALA A 230 7.71 5.70 -16.43
CA ALA A 230 9.14 5.84 -16.64
C ALA A 230 9.57 7.31 -16.55
N LEU A 231 10.78 7.55 -16.06
CA LEU A 231 11.41 8.87 -16.15
C LEU A 231 11.80 9.17 -17.59
N GLY A 232 11.34 10.30 -18.11
CA GLY A 232 11.80 10.84 -19.38
C GLY A 232 13.19 11.49 -19.27
N PRO A 233 13.82 11.79 -20.41
CA PRO A 233 15.21 12.27 -20.47
C PRO A 233 15.43 13.63 -19.80
N ASP A 234 14.37 14.41 -19.60
CA ASP A 234 14.44 15.73 -18.96
C ASP A 234 14.03 15.68 -17.47
N SER A 235 13.81 14.48 -16.93
CA SER A 235 13.44 14.32 -15.53
C SER A 235 14.57 14.72 -14.60
N GLY A 236 14.26 15.62 -13.66
CA GLY A 236 15.15 16.01 -12.59
C GLY A 236 15.45 14.86 -11.62
N ALA A 237 14.64 13.78 -11.61
CA ALA A 237 14.86 12.62 -10.76
C ALA A 237 15.83 11.57 -11.36
N LEU A 238 16.34 11.79 -12.58
CA LEU A 238 17.31 10.87 -13.18
C LEU A 238 18.64 10.87 -12.43
N ASP A 239 19.09 9.68 -12.02
CA ASP A 239 20.40 9.42 -11.42
C ASP A 239 20.76 10.30 -10.20
N VAL A 240 19.74 10.77 -9.47
CA VAL A 240 19.93 11.68 -8.32
C VAL A 240 20.17 10.97 -7.00
N ILE A 241 19.81 9.69 -6.90
CA ILE A 241 20.07 8.87 -5.72
C ILE A 241 21.53 8.41 -5.81
N PRO A 242 22.41 8.78 -4.85
CA PRO A 242 23.80 8.39 -4.89
C PRO A 242 23.93 6.88 -4.88
N VAL A 243 24.70 6.35 -5.82
CA VAL A 243 25.06 4.94 -5.82
C VAL A 243 25.93 4.69 -4.58
N VAL A 244 25.33 4.12 -3.53
CA VAL A 244 26.11 3.49 -2.47
C VAL A 244 26.80 2.28 -3.11
N ASN A 245 28.13 2.34 -3.24
CA ASN A 245 28.97 1.33 -3.91
C ASN A 245 28.46 -0.10 -3.68
N GLY A 246 27.77 -0.69 -4.66
CA GLY A 246 27.35 -2.10 -4.61
C GLY A 246 25.95 -2.45 -5.12
N SER A 247 25.09 -1.50 -5.46
CA SER A 247 23.75 -1.81 -5.96
C SER A 247 23.48 -1.07 -7.27
N CYS A 248 23.31 -1.84 -8.35
CA CYS A 248 22.69 -1.38 -9.59
C CYS A 248 21.17 -1.39 -9.44
#